data_AF-A0A519DH94-F1
#
_entry.id   AF-A0A519DH94-F1
#
_cell.length_a   1.000
_cell.length_b   1.000
_cell.length_c   1.000
_cell.angle_alpha   90.00
_cell.angle_beta   90.00
_cell.angle_gamma   90.00
#
_symmetry.space_group_name_H-M   'P 1'
#
loop_
_entity.id
_entity.type
_entity.pdbx_description
1 polymer ?
#
loop_
_entity_poly.entity_id
_entity_poly.type
_entity_poly.pdbx_seq_one_letter_code
_entity_poly.pdbx_strand_id
1 'polypeptide(L)'
;MGAPRIDRADRLPMLPSHWEKYQPYWAAESPVKLMVADEPRIPGYLAHEELRPGQAEMIDDAYDVLVNKGSHLACAPTGIGKTAAALSAGLDAAFSSNEKRTIFFLTGRQAQHRIVVETVRSINKRRKEGQSKVKLVDIVGQQSMCIDDIRKEFSSIFSRLCADKRKNRHCRPYTQEVEGLRLKVLQEPLHVNELIQVSKSFNEEGKSKATCPWKVARESASGADIIVCDYNHLFHERVHKIERSHHHS
;
A
#
# COMPACT_ATOMS: atom_id res chain seq x y z
N MET A 1 12.40 33.16 -37.96
CA MET A 1 12.00 32.15 -38.96
C MET A 1 11.95 30.81 -38.25
N GLY A 2 10.75 30.24 -38.10
CA GLY A 2 10.51 29.03 -37.31
C GLY A 2 10.93 27.76 -38.03
N ALA A 3 11.53 26.83 -37.29
CA ALA A 3 11.79 25.47 -37.76
C ALA A 3 10.50 24.63 -37.71
N PRO A 4 10.25 23.74 -38.69
CA PRO A 4 8.99 23.01 -38.82
C PRO A 4 8.86 21.89 -37.78
N ARG A 5 7.62 21.64 -37.35
CA ARG A 5 7.23 20.47 -36.54
C ARG A 5 7.41 19.20 -37.38
N ILE A 6 8.17 18.25 -36.84
CA ILE A 6 8.30 16.90 -37.40
C ILE A 6 7.22 16.04 -36.75
N ASP A 7 6.32 15.50 -37.57
CA ASP A 7 5.20 14.66 -37.15
C ASP A 7 5.69 13.28 -36.68
N ARG A 8 5.02 12.70 -35.70
CA ARG A 8 5.46 11.48 -34.98
C ARG A 8 5.17 10.16 -35.75
N ALA A 9 4.62 10.23 -36.96
CA ALA A 9 4.21 9.07 -37.74
C ALA A 9 5.37 8.34 -38.46
N ASP A 10 6.51 8.99 -38.68
CA ASP A 10 7.52 8.47 -39.63
C ASP A 10 8.68 7.67 -39.01
N ARG A 11 8.54 7.17 -37.78
CA ARG A 11 9.56 6.32 -37.14
C ARG A 11 8.97 5.07 -36.49
N LEU A 12 8.41 4.19 -37.32
CA LEU A 12 8.27 2.78 -36.96
C LEU A 12 9.38 1.97 -37.66
N PRO A 13 10.15 1.14 -36.94
CA PRO A 13 11.09 0.23 -37.58
C PRO A 13 10.31 -0.80 -38.40
N MET A 14 10.69 -0.95 -39.68
CA MET A 14 10.17 -1.99 -40.57
C MET A 14 10.37 -3.37 -39.94
N LEU A 15 9.28 -4.07 -39.65
CA LEU A 15 9.30 -5.44 -39.11
C LEU A 15 9.69 -6.44 -40.22
N PRO A 16 10.52 -7.47 -39.93
CA PRO A 16 10.86 -8.51 -40.90
C PRO A 16 9.63 -9.29 -41.39
N SER A 17 9.61 -9.64 -42.69
CA SER A 17 8.49 -10.26 -43.44
C SER A 17 7.95 -11.60 -42.92
N HIS A 18 8.60 -12.21 -41.93
CA HIS A 18 8.13 -13.44 -41.27
C HIS A 18 7.16 -13.16 -40.10
N TRP A 19 7.02 -11.91 -39.66
CA TRP A 19 6.17 -11.52 -38.52
C TRP A 19 4.70 -11.21 -38.89
N GLU A 20 4.30 -11.36 -40.17
CA GLU A 20 2.92 -11.11 -40.63
C GLU A 20 1.85 -11.98 -39.95
N LYS A 21 2.23 -13.09 -39.32
CA LYS A 21 1.30 -13.98 -38.60
C LYS A 21 1.06 -13.60 -37.13
N TYR A 22 1.80 -12.64 -36.58
CA TYR A 22 1.63 -12.15 -35.22
C TYR A 22 1.07 -10.72 -35.24
N GLN A 23 -0.21 -10.62 -35.59
CA GLN A 23 -0.98 -9.41 -35.32
C GLN A 23 -1.01 -9.21 -33.80
N PRO A 24 -0.54 -8.07 -33.26
CA PRO A 24 -0.56 -7.86 -31.82
C PRO A 24 -2.00 -7.88 -31.30
N TYR A 25 -2.25 -8.60 -30.21
CA TYR A 25 -3.58 -8.68 -29.57
C TYR A 25 -4.17 -7.32 -29.16
N TRP A 26 -3.39 -6.24 -29.15
CA TRP A 26 -3.86 -4.87 -28.90
C TRP A 26 -4.40 -4.15 -30.15
N ALA A 27 -4.23 -4.71 -31.35
CA ALA A 27 -4.70 -4.15 -32.61
C ALA A 27 -6.11 -4.64 -33.01
N ALA A 28 -6.67 -5.61 -32.28
CA ALA A 28 -8.09 -5.95 -32.38
C ALA A 28 -8.86 -5.04 -31.43
N GLU A 29 -9.79 -4.26 -31.97
CA GLU A 29 -10.68 -3.36 -31.24
C GLU A 29 -11.20 -4.03 -29.96
N SER A 30 -10.71 -3.54 -28.82
CA SER A 30 -11.19 -3.98 -27.51
C SER A 30 -12.65 -3.52 -27.37
N PRO A 31 -13.62 -4.40 -27.03
CA PRO A 31 -15.02 -4.02 -26.90
C PRO A 31 -15.30 -3.22 -25.61
N VAL A 32 -14.25 -2.77 -24.91
CA VAL A 32 -14.40 -1.84 -23.79
C VAL A 32 -14.67 -0.46 -24.37
N LYS A 33 -15.95 -0.13 -24.49
CA LYS A 33 -16.42 1.22 -24.76
C LYS A 33 -15.89 2.11 -23.62
N LEU A 34 -14.76 2.78 -23.86
CA LEU A 34 -14.25 3.84 -22.98
C LEU A 34 -15.35 4.89 -22.89
N MET A 35 -16.07 4.90 -21.77
CA MET A 35 -16.96 6.01 -21.41
C MET A 35 -16.04 7.16 -21.06
N VAL A 36 -15.71 7.99 -22.06
CA VAL A 36 -14.96 9.22 -21.84
C VAL A 36 -15.87 10.11 -20.98
N ALA A 37 -15.52 10.28 -19.70
CA ALA A 37 -16.19 11.23 -18.83
C ALA A 37 -15.94 12.66 -19.37
N ASP A 38 -17.01 13.44 -19.54
CA ASP A 38 -16.99 14.77 -20.17
C ASP A 38 -16.27 15.87 -19.35
N GLU A 39 -15.80 15.57 -18.13
CA GLU A 39 -14.93 16.48 -17.36
C GLU A 39 -13.73 15.74 -16.75
N PRO A 40 -12.52 16.33 -16.79
CA PRO A 40 -11.34 15.73 -16.18
C PRO A 40 -11.52 15.65 -14.66
N ARG A 41 -11.48 14.41 -14.15
CA ARG A 41 -11.52 14.14 -12.72
C ARG A 41 -10.34 14.81 -12.03
N ILE A 42 -10.57 15.45 -10.89
CA ILE A 42 -9.49 16.01 -10.06
C ILE A 42 -9.15 14.99 -8.97
N PRO A 43 -7.92 14.41 -8.96
CA PRO A 43 -7.52 13.47 -7.93
C PRO A 43 -7.57 14.08 -6.52
N GLY A 44 -8.17 13.38 -5.57
CA GLY A 44 -8.39 13.87 -4.21
C GLY A 44 -7.18 13.71 -3.29
N TYR A 45 -6.26 12.79 -3.64
CA TYR A 45 -5.10 12.42 -2.83
C TYR A 45 -3.81 12.48 -3.65
N LEU A 46 -3.06 13.58 -3.53
CA LEU A 46 -1.81 13.79 -4.28
C LEU A 46 -0.61 13.97 -3.35
N ALA A 47 0.46 13.24 -3.64
CA ALA A 47 1.72 13.31 -2.88
C ALA A 47 2.60 14.52 -3.26
N HIS A 48 2.38 15.09 -4.45
CA HIS A 48 3.17 16.20 -5.01
C HIS A 48 2.24 17.30 -5.54
N GLU A 49 2.77 18.50 -5.77
CA GLU A 49 2.02 19.63 -6.36
C GLU A 49 1.69 19.38 -7.81
N GLU A 50 2.70 18.93 -8.56
CA GLU A 50 2.59 18.70 -9.98
C GLU A 50 2.68 17.21 -10.29
N LEU A 51 1.84 16.77 -11.21
CA LEU A 51 1.86 15.42 -11.74
C LEU A 51 2.95 15.29 -12.80
N ARG A 52 3.66 14.16 -12.78
CA ARG A 52 4.64 13.84 -13.82
C ARG A 52 3.92 13.43 -15.12
N PRO A 53 4.56 13.54 -16.29
CA PRO A 53 3.99 13.05 -17.55
C PRO A 53 3.55 11.59 -17.44
N GLY A 54 2.30 11.30 -17.85
CA GLY A 54 1.68 9.97 -17.77
C GLY A 54 1.17 9.58 -16.38
N GLN A 55 1.42 10.38 -15.34
CA GLN A 55 0.91 10.09 -13.99
C GLN A 55 -0.59 10.34 -13.88
N ALA A 56 -1.10 11.39 -14.52
CA ALA A 56 -2.54 11.70 -14.55
C ALA A 56 -3.34 10.59 -15.25
N GLU A 57 -2.91 10.19 -16.44
CA GLU A 57 -3.48 9.06 -17.21
C GLU A 57 -3.52 7.77 -16.37
N MET A 58 -2.41 7.39 -15.73
CA MET A 58 -2.38 6.22 -14.85
C MET A 58 -3.34 6.34 -13.65
N ILE A 59 -3.52 7.55 -13.11
CA ILE A 59 -4.43 7.79 -11.98
C ILE A 59 -5.88 7.58 -12.42
N ASP A 60 -6.27 8.16 -13.56
CA ASP A 60 -7.66 8.13 -14.03
C ASP A 60 -8.02 6.74 -14.55
N ASP A 61 -7.18 6.12 -15.36
CA ASP A 61 -7.39 4.74 -15.84
C ASP A 61 -7.52 3.75 -14.69
N ALA A 62 -6.67 3.87 -13.67
CA ALA A 62 -6.74 2.98 -12.51
C ALA A 62 -7.99 3.27 -11.67
N TYR A 63 -8.37 4.54 -11.48
CA TYR A 63 -9.57 4.91 -10.73
C TYR A 63 -10.83 4.34 -11.38
N ASP A 64 -11.01 4.54 -12.68
CA ASP A 64 -12.19 4.10 -13.42
C ASP A 64 -12.34 2.58 -13.36
N VAL A 65 -11.24 1.85 -13.54
CA VAL A 65 -11.24 0.39 -13.43
C VAL A 65 -11.56 -0.07 -12.01
N LEU A 66 -11.02 0.58 -10.97
CA LEU A 66 -11.25 0.21 -9.57
C LEU A 66 -12.70 0.48 -9.13
N VAL A 67 -13.30 1.61 -9.52
CA VAL A 67 -14.71 1.92 -9.24
C VAL A 67 -15.63 0.89 -9.89
N ASN A 68 -15.29 0.45 -11.10
CA ASN A 68 -15.98 -0.61 -11.84
C ASN A 68 -15.62 -2.04 -11.40
N LYS A 69 -14.90 -2.20 -10.27
CA LYS A 69 -14.50 -3.51 -9.70
C LYS A 69 -13.67 -4.39 -10.65
N GLY A 70 -12.90 -3.77 -11.54
CA GLY A 70 -12.00 -4.44 -12.48
C GLY A 70 -10.54 -4.48 -12.02
N SER A 71 -9.66 -4.90 -12.94
CA SER A 71 -8.21 -4.99 -12.74
C SER A 71 -7.45 -4.16 -13.77
N HIS A 72 -6.57 -3.28 -13.33
CA HIS A 72 -5.74 -2.44 -14.21
C HIS A 72 -4.30 -2.93 -14.24
N LEU A 73 -3.78 -3.21 -15.45
CA LEU A 73 -2.39 -3.61 -15.68
C LEU A 73 -1.64 -2.48 -16.38
N ALA A 74 -0.75 -1.80 -15.65
CA ALA A 74 0.05 -0.71 -16.19
C ALA A 74 1.49 -1.14 -16.47
N CYS A 75 1.97 -0.85 -17.69
CA CYS A 75 3.41 -0.85 -17.98
C CYS A 75 3.93 0.59 -17.91
N ALA A 76 4.64 0.91 -16.83
CA ALA A 76 5.06 2.27 -16.57
C ALA A 76 6.57 2.32 -16.26
N PRO A 77 7.35 3.21 -16.90
CA PRO A 77 8.79 3.31 -16.66
C PRO A 77 9.11 3.71 -15.21
N THR A 78 10.34 3.46 -14.78
CA THR A 78 10.82 3.94 -13.47
C THR A 78 10.80 5.48 -13.45
N GLY A 79 10.55 6.06 -12.27
CA GLY A 79 10.56 7.52 -12.12
C GLY A 79 9.28 8.25 -12.51
N ILE A 80 8.24 7.62 -13.07
CA ILE A 80 6.97 8.33 -13.35
C ILE A 80 6.11 8.59 -12.11
N GLY A 81 6.43 7.96 -10.97
CA GLY A 81 5.63 8.08 -9.75
C GLY A 81 4.53 7.01 -9.60
N LYS A 82 4.72 5.79 -10.13
CA LYS A 82 3.76 4.67 -10.04
C LYS A 82 3.14 4.48 -8.66
N THR A 83 3.95 4.54 -7.60
CA THR A 83 3.46 4.39 -6.21
C THR A 83 2.48 5.50 -5.85
N ALA A 84 2.80 6.75 -6.16
CA ALA A 84 1.92 7.88 -5.90
C ALA A 84 0.65 7.83 -6.77
N ALA A 85 0.77 7.45 -8.04
CA ALA A 85 -0.38 7.27 -8.93
C ALA A 85 -1.34 6.18 -8.42
N ALA A 86 -0.81 4.99 -8.13
CA ALA A 86 -1.62 3.86 -7.66
C ALA A 86 -2.29 4.15 -6.30
N LEU A 87 -1.58 4.82 -5.37
CA LEU A 87 -2.17 5.23 -4.09
C LEU A 87 -3.25 6.29 -4.28
N SER A 88 -3.02 7.27 -5.17
CA SER A 88 -4.00 8.32 -5.46
C SER A 88 -5.31 7.73 -5.99
N ALA A 89 -5.22 6.92 -7.05
CA ALA A 89 -6.36 6.23 -7.64
C ALA A 89 -7.08 5.30 -6.64
N GLY A 90 -6.30 4.51 -5.90
CA GLY A 90 -6.83 3.58 -4.90
C GLY A 90 -7.56 4.28 -3.75
N LEU A 91 -7.03 5.40 -3.24
CA LEU A 91 -7.66 6.18 -2.19
C LEU A 91 -8.93 6.86 -2.67
N ASP A 92 -8.90 7.45 -3.86
CA ASP A 92 -10.09 8.05 -4.47
C ASP A 92 -11.20 7.00 -4.66
N ALA A 93 -10.88 5.82 -5.20
CA ALA A 93 -11.84 4.73 -5.40
C ALA A 93 -12.31 4.07 -4.09
N ALA A 94 -11.48 4.08 -3.05
CA ALA A 94 -11.84 3.55 -1.73
C ALA A 94 -12.78 4.49 -0.98
N PHE A 95 -12.54 5.80 -1.03
CA PHE A 95 -13.33 6.79 -0.30
C PHE A 95 -14.55 7.31 -1.06
N SER A 96 -14.63 7.13 -2.38
CA SER A 96 -15.86 7.37 -3.15
C SER A 96 -16.90 6.25 -3.00
N SER A 97 -16.51 5.11 -2.42
CA SER A 97 -17.38 3.96 -2.18
C SER A 97 -18.25 4.15 -0.94
N ASN A 98 -19.52 3.73 -1.02
CA ASN A 98 -20.43 3.68 0.14
C ASN A 98 -20.02 2.60 1.16
N GLU A 99 -19.29 1.57 0.71
CA GLU A 99 -18.74 0.53 1.57
C GLU A 99 -17.29 0.85 1.91
N LYS A 100 -16.90 0.62 3.17
CA LYS A 100 -15.52 0.78 3.61
C LYS A 100 -14.62 -0.22 2.87
N ARG A 101 -13.62 0.29 2.15
CA ARG A 101 -12.60 -0.50 1.45
C ARG A 101 -11.23 -0.28 2.07
N THR A 102 -10.50 -1.36 2.33
CA THR A 102 -9.11 -1.31 2.79
C THR A 102 -8.18 -1.63 1.62
N ILE A 103 -7.19 -0.77 1.40
CA ILE A 103 -6.21 -0.92 0.32
C ILE A 103 -5.06 -1.80 0.82
N PHE A 104 -4.83 -2.95 0.19
CA PHE A 104 -3.64 -3.75 0.41
C PHE A 104 -2.57 -3.37 -0.61
N PHE A 105 -1.48 -2.74 -0.14
CA PHE A 105 -0.34 -2.37 -0.98
C PHE A 105 0.76 -3.42 -0.82
N LEU A 106 0.90 -4.27 -1.84
CA LEU A 106 1.86 -5.38 -1.82
C LEU A 106 3.19 -4.98 -2.45
N THR A 107 4.29 -5.31 -1.78
CA THR A 107 5.62 -5.07 -2.34
C THR A 107 6.50 -6.33 -2.27
N GLY A 108 7.53 -6.36 -3.11
CA GLY A 108 8.49 -7.48 -3.12
C GLY A 108 9.66 -7.27 -2.16
N ARG A 109 9.88 -6.02 -1.70
CA ARG A 109 11.04 -5.67 -0.87
C ARG A 109 10.65 -4.62 0.16
N GLN A 110 11.15 -4.82 1.38
CA GLN A 110 11.05 -3.88 2.50
C GLN A 110 11.46 -2.44 2.17
N ALA A 111 12.49 -2.21 1.35
CA ALA A 111 12.86 -0.86 0.92
C ALA A 111 11.70 -0.12 0.21
N GLN A 112 10.80 -0.84 -0.44
CA GLN A 112 9.63 -0.29 -1.11
C GLN A 112 8.54 0.14 -0.11
N HIS A 113 8.46 -0.48 1.08
CA HIS A 113 7.52 -0.08 2.14
C HIS A 113 7.76 1.37 2.53
N ARG A 114 9.05 1.75 2.69
CA ARG A 114 9.43 3.13 3.00
C ARG A 114 8.88 4.12 1.98
N ILE A 115 8.95 3.80 0.68
CA ILE A 115 8.44 4.66 -0.39
C ILE A 115 6.93 4.87 -0.22
N VAL A 116 6.18 3.81 0.08
CA VAL A 116 4.73 3.88 0.32
C VAL A 116 4.40 4.75 1.54
N VAL A 117 5.08 4.51 2.67
CA VAL A 117 4.90 5.27 3.91
C VAL A 117 5.18 6.76 3.69
N GLU A 118 6.30 7.12 3.05
CA GLU A 118 6.64 8.52 2.77
C GLU A 118 5.67 9.17 1.77
N THR A 119 5.14 8.39 0.82
CA THR A 119 4.12 8.88 -0.12
C THR A 119 2.84 9.23 0.63
N VAL A 120 2.37 8.36 1.53
CA VAL A 120 1.17 8.64 2.35
C VAL A 120 1.40 9.79 3.34
N ARG A 121 2.60 9.91 3.93
CA ARG A 121 2.98 11.09 4.71
C ARG A 121 2.88 12.37 3.89
N SER A 122 3.34 12.34 2.64
CA SER A 122 3.26 13.48 1.72
C SER A 122 1.82 13.83 1.37
N ILE A 123 0.97 12.83 1.10
CA ILE A 123 -0.48 13.02 0.92
C ILE A 123 -1.12 13.67 2.17
N ASN A 124 -0.83 13.15 3.37
CA ASN A 124 -1.39 13.66 4.62
C ASN A 124 -0.96 15.09 4.97
N LYS A 125 0.23 15.51 4.53
CA LYS A 125 0.71 16.90 4.65
C LYS A 125 -0.02 17.87 3.72
N ARG A 126 -0.49 17.37 2.57
CA ARG A 126 -1.16 18.14 1.51
C ARG A 126 -2.68 18.05 1.57
N ARG A 127 -3.24 17.37 2.58
CA ARG A 127 -4.68 17.21 2.75
C ARG A 127 -5.37 18.57 2.85
N LYS A 128 -6.56 18.66 2.28
CA LYS A 128 -7.41 19.86 2.40
C LYS A 128 -7.90 20.02 3.84
N GLU A 129 -8.26 21.23 4.22
CA GLU A 129 -8.89 21.47 5.52
C GLU A 129 -10.19 20.65 5.64
N GLY A 130 -10.42 20.03 6.79
CA GLY A 130 -11.54 19.10 7.01
C GLY A 130 -11.36 17.70 6.42
N GLN A 131 -10.34 17.45 5.58
CA GLN A 131 -10.07 16.11 5.06
C GLN A 131 -9.40 15.24 6.14
N SER A 132 -9.95 14.04 6.35
CA SER A 132 -9.37 13.07 7.29
C SER A 132 -7.99 12.61 6.83
N LYS A 133 -7.09 12.37 7.78
CA LYS A 133 -5.79 11.75 7.49
C LYS A 133 -6.00 10.31 7.00
N VAL A 134 -5.24 9.94 5.97
CA VAL A 134 -5.09 8.57 5.51
C VAL A 134 -4.29 7.78 6.54
N LYS A 135 -4.88 6.68 7.02
CA LYS A 135 -4.32 5.80 8.04
C LYS A 135 -3.61 4.64 7.35
N LEU A 136 -2.34 4.45 7.65
CA LEU A 136 -1.53 3.38 7.07
C LEU A 136 -0.90 2.52 8.15
N VAL A 137 -1.00 1.21 7.99
CA VAL A 137 -0.28 0.23 8.80
C VAL A 137 0.72 -0.52 7.92
N ASP A 138 1.99 -0.48 8.31
CA ASP A 138 3.07 -1.24 7.69
C ASP A 138 3.34 -2.53 8.51
N ILE A 139 3.21 -3.68 7.87
CA ILE A 139 3.38 -4.99 8.50
C ILE A 139 4.28 -5.93 7.71
N VAL A 140 5.15 -6.62 8.44
CA VAL A 140 6.13 -7.57 7.91
C VAL A 140 6.18 -8.81 8.78
N GLY A 141 7.14 -9.71 8.53
CA GLY A 141 7.28 -10.97 9.24
C GLY A 141 7.39 -10.81 10.74
N GLN A 142 6.72 -11.70 11.47
CA GLN A 142 6.68 -11.69 12.94
C GLN A 142 8.09 -11.68 13.55
N GLN A 143 9.03 -12.41 12.94
CA GLN A 143 10.44 -12.45 13.37
C GLN A 143 11.15 -11.11 13.16
N SER A 144 10.96 -10.49 12.00
CA SER A 144 11.56 -9.20 11.65
C SER A 144 11.06 -8.05 12.55
N MET A 145 9.81 -8.14 13.02
CA MET A 145 9.21 -7.19 13.97
C MET A 145 9.45 -7.54 15.44
N CYS A 146 10.00 -8.71 15.76
CA CYS A 146 10.13 -9.13 17.15
C CYS A 146 11.21 -8.30 17.87
N ILE A 147 10.94 -7.95 19.12
CA ILE A 147 11.84 -7.17 19.98
C ILE A 147 12.46 -7.99 21.13
N ASP A 148 12.06 -9.26 21.24
CA ASP A 148 12.64 -10.24 22.16
C ASP A 148 13.83 -10.94 21.49
N ASP A 149 14.80 -11.40 22.29
CA ASP A 149 16.03 -12.02 21.80
C ASP A 149 15.81 -13.29 20.97
N ILE A 150 14.67 -13.98 21.13
CA ILE A 150 14.32 -15.15 20.30
C ILE A 150 14.32 -14.83 18.81
N ARG A 151 14.24 -13.55 18.41
CA ARG A 151 14.31 -13.12 17.01
C ARG A 151 15.60 -13.55 16.30
N LYS A 152 16.68 -13.77 17.06
CA LYS A 152 18.01 -14.16 16.55
C LYS A 152 18.10 -15.64 16.18
N GLU A 153 17.12 -16.44 16.60
CA GLU A 153 17.02 -17.86 16.28
C GLU A 153 16.69 -18.10 14.80
N PHE A 154 16.91 -19.32 14.32
CA PHE A 154 16.42 -19.73 13.00
C PHE A 154 14.89 -19.61 12.89
N SER A 155 14.35 -19.28 11.70
CA SER A 155 12.93 -18.95 11.53
C SER A 155 11.95 -20.03 11.99
N SER A 156 12.33 -21.31 11.83
CA SER A 156 11.54 -22.46 12.30
C SER A 156 11.47 -22.50 13.84
N ILE A 157 12.61 -22.30 14.50
CA ILE A 157 12.72 -22.26 15.96
C ILE A 157 12.01 -21.02 16.52
N PHE A 158 12.23 -19.85 15.92
CA PHE A 158 11.55 -18.61 16.28
C PHE A 158 10.03 -18.80 16.28
N SER A 159 9.48 -19.39 15.22
CA SER A 159 8.02 -19.56 15.08
C SER A 159 7.44 -20.40 16.22
N ARG A 160 8.14 -21.48 16.61
CA ARG A 160 7.77 -22.35 17.73
C ARG A 160 7.88 -21.62 19.07
N LEU A 161 9.03 -20.99 19.35
CA LEU A 161 9.28 -20.28 20.60
C LEU A 161 8.31 -19.10 20.79
N CYS A 162 8.03 -18.36 19.72
CA CYS A 162 7.10 -17.24 19.76
C CYS A 162 5.65 -17.70 19.98
N ALA A 163 5.24 -18.82 19.40
CA ALA A 163 3.92 -19.40 19.67
C ALA A 163 3.82 -19.87 21.13
N ASP A 164 4.83 -20.58 21.63
CA ASP A 164 4.88 -21.09 23.01
C ASP A 164 4.89 -19.96 24.05
N LYS A 165 5.78 -18.97 23.92
CA LYS A 165 5.82 -17.81 24.83
C LYS A 165 4.50 -17.05 24.86
N ARG A 166 3.76 -16.97 23.74
CA ARG A 166 2.44 -16.31 23.70
C ARG A 166 1.37 -17.18 24.37
N LYS A 167 1.33 -18.47 24.07
CA LYS A 167 0.40 -19.44 24.68
C LYS A 167 0.53 -19.47 26.20
N ASN A 168 1.77 -19.49 26.69
CA ASN A 168 2.08 -19.56 28.12
C ASN A 168 2.20 -18.18 28.79
N ARG A 169 1.85 -17.09 28.09
CA ARG A 169 1.93 -15.69 28.60
C ARG A 169 3.34 -15.27 29.08
N HIS A 170 4.40 -15.91 28.61
CA HIS A 170 5.79 -15.57 28.91
C HIS A 170 6.35 -14.43 28.03
N CYS A 171 5.68 -14.07 26.94
CA CYS A 171 6.07 -12.92 26.12
C CYS A 171 5.50 -11.61 26.70
N ARG A 172 6.24 -10.98 27.63
CA ARG A 172 5.82 -9.70 28.25
C ARG A 172 5.40 -8.63 27.24
N PRO A 173 6.09 -8.41 26.10
CA PRO A 173 5.64 -7.42 25.11
C PRO A 173 4.30 -7.77 24.43
N TYR A 174 4.00 -9.05 24.24
CA TYR A 174 2.75 -9.47 23.60
C TYR A 174 1.56 -9.40 24.56
N THR A 175 1.80 -9.59 25.86
CA THR A 175 0.76 -9.49 26.88
C THR A 175 0.41 -8.04 27.22
N GLN A 176 1.22 -7.06 26.84
CA GLN A 176 0.86 -5.64 26.99
C GLN A 176 -0.38 -5.28 26.17
N GLU A 177 -1.18 -4.37 26.71
CA GLU A 177 -2.26 -3.71 25.97
C GLU A 177 -1.69 -2.81 24.88
N VAL A 178 -2.44 -2.67 23.78
CA VAL A 178 -1.98 -1.92 22.60
C VAL A 178 -2.64 -0.56 22.43
N GLU A 179 -3.68 -0.22 23.20
CA GLU A 179 -4.62 0.86 22.83
C GLU A 179 -3.93 2.22 22.66
N GLY A 180 -3.10 2.64 23.61
CA GLY A 180 -2.34 3.89 23.50
C GLY A 180 -1.40 3.92 22.29
N LEU A 181 -0.77 2.79 21.95
CA LEU A 181 0.14 2.70 20.81
C LEU A 181 -0.62 2.55 19.48
N ARG A 182 -1.78 1.89 19.47
CA ARG A 182 -2.70 1.76 18.34
C ARG A 182 -3.15 3.14 17.87
N LEU A 183 -3.56 4.02 18.78
CA LEU A 183 -3.93 5.39 18.46
C LEU A 183 -2.79 6.14 17.78
N LYS A 184 -1.56 6.00 18.30
CA LYS A 184 -0.37 6.61 17.70
C LYS A 184 -0.08 6.10 16.28
N VAL A 185 -0.20 4.79 16.06
CA VAL A 185 -0.01 4.16 14.73
C VAL A 185 -1.06 4.64 13.73
N LEU A 186 -2.30 4.83 14.16
CA LEU A 186 -3.39 5.30 13.29
C LEU A 186 -3.37 6.82 13.06
N GLN A 187 -2.66 7.60 13.90
CA GLN A 187 -2.53 9.05 13.73
C GLN A 187 -1.44 9.47 12.74
N GLU A 188 -0.34 8.73 12.71
CA GLU A 188 0.82 9.02 11.86
C GLU A 188 1.32 7.72 11.20
N PRO A 189 1.40 7.65 9.86
CA PRO A 189 1.97 6.50 9.17
C PRO A 189 3.39 6.23 9.68
N LEU A 190 3.63 5.02 10.19
CA LEU A 190 4.95 4.57 10.64
C LEU A 190 5.43 3.44 9.73
N HIS A 191 6.67 3.54 9.27
CA HIS A 191 7.37 2.41 8.68
C HIS A 191 7.69 1.37 9.76
N VAL A 192 7.81 0.10 9.37
CA VAL A 192 8.04 -1.02 10.29
C VAL A 192 9.18 -0.75 11.28
N ASN A 193 10.31 -0.19 10.84
CA ASN A 193 11.44 0.13 11.72
C ASN A 193 11.09 1.18 12.78
N GLU A 194 10.29 2.19 12.43
CA GLU A 194 9.84 3.22 13.37
C GLU A 194 8.83 2.63 14.35
N LEU A 195 7.91 1.80 13.86
CA LEU A 195 6.98 1.06 14.72
C LEU A 195 7.73 0.19 15.73
N ILE A 196 8.77 -0.53 15.31
CA ILE A 196 9.63 -1.31 16.20
C ILE A 196 10.27 -0.42 17.26
N GLN A 197 10.82 0.75 16.87
CA GLN A 197 11.45 1.68 17.80
C GLN A 197 10.44 2.22 18.82
N VAL A 198 9.31 2.76 18.36
CA VAL A 198 8.26 3.32 19.23
C VAL A 198 7.71 2.25 20.15
N SER A 199 7.55 1.01 19.68
CA SER A 199 7.07 -0.10 20.50
C SER A 199 8.06 -0.51 21.60
N LYS A 200 9.37 -0.42 21.33
CA LYS A 200 10.42 -0.72 22.33
C LYS A 200 10.48 0.32 23.44
N SER A 201 10.35 1.59 23.07
CA SER A 201 10.42 2.73 24.00
C SER A 201 9.04 3.22 24.44
N PHE A 202 7.97 2.46 24.19
CA PHE A 202 6.62 2.86 24.58
C PHE A 202 6.53 2.96 26.10
N ASN A 203 6.11 4.12 26.58
CA ASN A 203 5.89 4.40 27.99
C ASN A 203 4.46 4.91 28.14
N GLU A 204 3.78 4.44 29.17
CA GLU A 204 2.42 4.84 29.53
C GLU A 204 2.43 5.16 31.02
N GLU A 205 1.94 6.34 31.40
CA GLU A 205 1.92 6.81 32.80
C GLU A 205 3.29 6.73 33.51
N GLY A 206 4.37 7.02 32.77
CA GLY A 206 5.74 6.98 33.30
C GLY A 206 6.34 5.59 33.47
N LYS A 207 5.62 4.52 33.10
CA LYS A 207 6.13 3.14 33.15
C LYS A 207 6.50 2.64 31.76
N SER A 208 7.64 1.98 31.66
CA SER A 208 8.03 1.32 30.42
C SER A 208 7.12 0.14 30.12
N LYS A 209 6.40 0.24 29.00
CA LYS A 209 5.41 -0.72 28.52
C LYS A 209 5.80 -1.18 27.11
N ALA A 210 7.02 -1.71 26.97
CA ALA A 210 7.50 -2.23 25.71
C ALA A 210 6.50 -3.25 25.15
N THR A 211 5.96 -2.98 23.96
CA THR A 211 4.83 -3.72 23.38
C THR A 211 5.27 -4.46 22.13
N CYS A 212 4.64 -5.59 21.80
CA CYS A 212 4.97 -6.35 20.61
C CYS A 212 4.57 -5.57 19.33
N PRO A 213 5.53 -5.15 18.48
CA PRO A 213 5.21 -4.33 17.30
C PRO A 213 4.31 -5.07 16.30
N TRP A 214 4.52 -6.38 16.14
CA TRP A 214 3.68 -7.22 15.28
C TRP A 214 2.23 -7.29 15.77
N LYS A 215 2.01 -7.36 17.09
CA LYS A 215 0.66 -7.33 17.67
C LYS A 215 -0.01 -6.00 17.38
N VAL A 216 0.70 -4.90 17.61
CA VAL A 216 0.21 -3.53 17.38
C VAL A 216 -0.19 -3.35 15.91
N ALA A 217 0.67 -3.70 14.96
CA ALA A 217 0.35 -3.61 13.53
C ALA A 217 -0.89 -4.43 13.18
N ARG A 218 -0.94 -5.70 13.63
CA ARG A 218 -2.09 -6.58 13.36
C ARG A 218 -3.40 -6.09 13.93
N GLU A 219 -3.39 -5.61 15.16
CA GLU A 219 -4.62 -5.12 15.81
C GLU A 219 -5.04 -3.78 15.19
N SER A 220 -4.09 -2.90 14.84
CA SER A 220 -4.35 -1.61 14.18
C SER A 220 -4.89 -1.74 12.75
N ALA A 221 -4.64 -2.88 12.08
CA ALA A 221 -5.02 -3.11 10.68
C ALA A 221 -6.52 -2.88 10.41
N SER A 222 -7.41 -3.21 11.34
CA SER A 222 -8.87 -3.00 11.16
C SER A 222 -9.28 -1.52 11.09
N GLY A 223 -8.44 -0.64 11.64
CA GLY A 223 -8.65 0.81 11.63
C GLY A 223 -7.90 1.53 10.50
N ALA A 224 -7.14 0.81 9.68
CA ALA A 224 -6.33 1.39 8.61
C ALA A 224 -7.12 1.52 7.30
N ASP A 225 -6.74 2.51 6.50
CA ASP A 225 -7.20 2.67 5.11
C ASP A 225 -6.25 1.94 4.16
N ILE A 226 -4.96 1.88 4.50
CA ILE A 226 -3.92 1.19 3.75
C ILE A 226 -3.18 0.20 4.65
N ILE A 227 -2.99 -1.03 4.19
CA ILE A 227 -2.09 -2.02 4.79
C ILE A 227 -0.97 -2.30 3.80
N VAL A 228 0.26 -2.01 4.20
CA VAL A 228 1.47 -2.33 3.41
C VAL A 228 2.05 -3.64 3.92
N CYS A 229 2.25 -4.61 3.03
CA CYS A 229 2.86 -5.89 3.38
C CYS A 229 3.64 -6.52 2.21
N ASP A 230 4.57 -7.43 2.51
CA ASP A 230 5.23 -8.18 1.43
C ASP A 230 4.28 -9.23 0.85
N TYR A 231 4.44 -9.58 -0.44
CA TYR A 231 3.71 -10.69 -1.08
C TYR A 231 3.72 -11.98 -0.24
N ASN A 232 4.87 -12.33 0.33
CA ASN A 232 5.04 -13.53 1.15
C ASN A 232 4.11 -13.58 2.37
N HIS A 233 3.66 -12.43 2.87
CA HIS A 233 2.77 -12.34 4.03
C HIS A 233 1.30 -12.49 3.66
N LEU A 234 0.89 -12.07 2.47
CA LEU A 234 -0.49 -12.24 2.00
C LEU A 234 -0.83 -13.72 1.78
N PHE A 235 0.11 -14.50 1.24
CA PHE A 235 -0.09 -15.92 0.88
C PHE A 235 0.21 -16.94 1.98
N HIS A 236 0.63 -16.50 3.18
CA HIS A 236 0.68 -17.38 4.35
C HIS A 236 -0.68 -17.37 5.06
N GLU A 237 -1.32 -18.55 5.22
CA GLU A 237 -2.69 -18.88 5.69
C GLU A 237 -3.27 -18.16 6.94
N ARG A 238 -2.60 -17.17 7.53
CA ARG A 238 -3.05 -16.44 8.73
C ARG A 238 -3.50 -15.00 8.50
N VAL A 239 -3.43 -14.46 7.27
CA VAL A 239 -3.90 -13.09 6.94
C VAL A 239 -5.39 -13.04 6.56
N HIS A 240 -6.00 -14.15 6.12
CA HIS A 240 -7.44 -14.24 5.81
C HIS A 240 -8.38 -13.91 7.00
N LYS A 241 -7.88 -13.87 8.23
CA LYS A 241 -8.69 -13.45 9.39
C LYS A 241 -8.92 -11.94 9.48
N ILE A 242 -8.16 -11.10 8.76
CA ILE A 242 -8.35 -9.64 8.76
C ILE A 242 -9.55 -9.25 7.87
N GLU A 243 -9.81 -9.96 6.77
CA GLU A 243 -10.96 -9.70 5.90
C GLU A 243 -12.30 -10.09 6.55
N ARG A 244 -12.32 -11.14 7.37
CA ARG A 244 -13.57 -11.65 7.99
C ARG A 244 -14.11 -10.81 9.14
N SER A 245 -13.35 -9.90 9.73
CA SER A 245 -13.86 -8.98 10.76
C SER A 245 -14.74 -7.86 10.20
N HIS A 246 -14.87 -7.72 8.88
CA HIS A 246 -15.74 -6.73 8.24
C HIS A 246 -17.10 -7.27 7.78
N HIS A 247 -17.41 -8.55 8.04
CA HIS A 247 -18.67 -9.18 7.62
C HIS A 247 -19.57 -9.62 8.81
N HIS A 248 -19.27 -9.21 10.04
CA HIS A 248 -20.05 -9.55 11.24
C HIS A 248 -20.30 -8.32 12.13
N SER A 249 -20.61 -7.17 11.54
CA SER A 249 -21.14 -6.01 12.26
C SER A 249 -22.34 -5.46 11.52
#